data_AF-A0A7C1B4X0-F1
#
_entry.id   AF-A0A7C1B4X0-F1
#
_cell.length_a   1.000
_cell.length_b   1.000
_cell.length_c   1.000
_cell.angle_alpha   90.00
_cell.angle_beta   90.00
_cell.angle_gamma   90.00
#
_symmetry.space_group_name_H-M   'P 1'
#
loop_
_entity.id
_entity.type
_entity.pdbx_description
1 polymer ?
#
loop_
_entity_poly.entity_id
_entity_poly.type
_entity_poly.pdbx_seq_one_letter_code
_entity_poly.pdbx_strand_id
1 'polypeptide(L)'
;MVITERRTFNPEWALVAERFWEVTGKPWRWIEINPEDAATLGLSDGDAARLKTDAEELVAPVVVRREIPKNILFASDYKTCVASLERV
;
A
#
# COMPACT_ATOMS: atom_id res chain seq x y z
N MET A 1 -3.60 -8.28 -8.96
CA MET A 1 -4.44 -7.20 -8.40
C MET A 1 -4.06 -5.89 -9.08
N VAL A 2 -4.92 -4.88 -9.04
CA VAL A 2 -4.59 -3.52 -9.51
C VAL A 2 -4.23 -2.67 -8.29
N ILE A 3 -3.07 -2.01 -8.32
CA ILE A 3 -2.69 -0.99 -7.35
C ILE A 3 -3.28 0.34 -7.80
N THR A 4 -3.86 1.08 -6.87
CA THR A 4 -4.18 2.49 -7.06
C THR A 4 -3.55 3.32 -5.95
N GLU A 5 -2.92 4.43 -6.29
CA GLU A 5 -2.32 5.32 -5.29
C GLU A 5 -3.41 5.99 -4.45
N ARG A 6 -3.31 5.92 -3.12
CA ARG A 6 -4.06 6.82 -2.26
C ARG A 6 -3.19 8.05 -2.05
N ARG A 7 -3.58 9.20 -2.60
CA ARG A 7 -2.88 10.47 -2.33
C ARG A 7 -3.04 10.79 -0.84
N THR A 8 -1.99 10.54 -0.06
CA THR A 8 -1.96 10.82 1.38
C THR A 8 -1.67 12.29 1.68
N PHE A 9 -1.09 13.04 0.74
CA PHE A 9 -0.76 14.46 0.91
C PHE A 9 -1.29 15.33 -0.22
N ASN A 10 -1.68 16.56 0.12
CA ASN A 10 -1.94 17.60 -0.87
C ASN A 10 -0.63 17.86 -1.65
N PRO A 11 -0.63 17.83 -2.99
CA PRO A 11 0.55 18.11 -3.81
C PRO A 11 1.27 19.40 -3.47
N GLU A 12 0.56 20.42 -2.97
CA GLU A 12 1.12 21.71 -2.54
C GLU A 12 2.07 21.59 -1.34
N TRP A 13 2.02 20.46 -0.63
CA TRP A 13 2.84 20.17 0.55
C TRP A 13 3.99 19.20 0.27
N ALA A 14 4.25 18.87 -1.01
CA ALA A 14 5.25 17.87 -1.39
C ALA A 14 6.63 18.11 -0.76
N LEU A 15 7.13 19.36 -0.77
CA LEU A 15 8.42 19.72 -0.18
C LEU A 15 8.48 19.46 1.34
N VAL A 16 7.37 19.73 2.05
CA VAL A 16 7.28 19.51 3.50
C VAL A 16 7.18 18.02 3.80
N ALA A 17 6.40 17.28 3.00
CA ALA A 17 6.28 15.83 3.11
C ALA A 17 7.62 15.13 2.89
N GLU A 18 8.38 15.52 1.86
CA GLU A 18 9.72 14.97 1.58
C GLU A 18 10.67 15.16 2.77
N ARG A 19 10.77 16.39 3.31
CA ARG A 19 11.61 16.67 4.48
C ARG A 19 11.16 15.91 5.73
N PHE A 20 9.86 15.78 5.92
CA PHE A 20 9.35 14.97 7.02
C PHE A 20 9.77 13.50 6.84
N TRP A 21 9.68 12.96 5.62
CA TRP A 21 10.09 11.58 5.34
C TRP A 21 11.56 11.31 5.58
N GLU A 22 12.44 12.26 5.26
CA GLU A 22 13.88 12.15 5.55
C GLU A 22 14.15 11.98 7.04
N VAL A 23 13.34 12.62 7.89
CA VAL A 23 13.51 12.60 9.35
C VAL A 23 12.82 11.40 9.98
N THR A 24 11.60 11.06 9.57
CA THR A 24 10.77 10.05 10.24
C THR A 24 10.70 8.71 9.52
N GLY A 25 11.32 8.59 8.35
CA GLY A 25 10.96 7.56 7.39
C GLY A 25 9.54 7.77 6.84
N LYS A 26 8.94 6.71 6.32
CA LYS A 26 7.57 6.73 5.77
C LYS A 26 6.61 5.95 6.69
N PRO A 27 6.19 6.50 7.84
CA PRO A 27 5.34 5.79 8.81
C PRO A 27 3.94 5.49 8.25
N TRP A 28 3.58 6.08 7.11
CA TRP A 28 2.33 5.86 6.38
C TRP A 28 2.44 4.89 5.20
N ARG A 29 3.47 4.06 5.19
CA ARG A 29 3.60 3.02 4.16
C ARG A 29 2.88 1.76 4.63
N TRP A 30 1.71 1.51 4.06
CA TRP A 30 0.90 0.33 4.29
C TRP A 30 0.21 -0.10 2.99
N ILE A 31 -0.38 -1.30 2.99
CA ILE A 31 -1.09 -1.88 1.85
C ILE A 31 -2.55 -2.08 2.26
N GLU A 32 -3.46 -1.30 1.67
CA GLU A 32 -4.90 -1.44 1.92
C GLU A 32 -5.51 -2.48 0.98
N ILE A 33 -6.18 -3.48 1.54
CA ILE A 33 -6.91 -4.51 0.80
C ILE A 33 -8.28 -4.73 1.41
N ASN A 34 -9.17 -5.33 0.64
CA ASN A 34 -10.47 -5.76 1.13
C ASN A 34 -10.38 -7.09 1.89
N PRO A 35 -11.38 -7.41 2.74
CA PRO A 35 -11.37 -8.65 3.53
C PRO A 35 -11.36 -9.95 2.71
N GLU A 36 -11.96 -9.98 1.52
CA GLU A 36 -12.00 -11.20 0.70
C GLU A 36 -10.63 -11.54 0.12
N ASP A 37 -9.91 -10.53 -0.37
CA ASP A 37 -8.55 -10.72 -0.88
C ASP A 37 -7.59 -11.03 0.27
N ALA A 38 -7.75 -10.38 1.44
CA ALA A 38 -6.99 -10.70 2.64
C ALA A 38 -7.17 -12.18 3.05
N ALA A 39 -8.41 -12.66 3.10
CA ALA A 39 -8.72 -14.05 3.41
C ALA A 39 -8.15 -15.02 2.37
N THR A 40 -8.23 -14.68 1.09
CA THR A 40 -7.68 -15.49 -0.02
C THR A 40 -6.16 -15.63 0.09
N LEU A 41 -5.48 -14.57 0.52
CA LEU A 41 -4.02 -14.52 0.67
C LEU A 41 -3.54 -14.99 2.05
N GLY A 42 -4.45 -15.32 2.97
CA GLY A 42 -4.10 -15.70 4.34
C GLY A 42 -3.43 -14.58 5.14
N LEU A 43 -3.86 -13.33 4.91
CA LEU A 43 -3.38 -12.11 5.56
C LEU A 43 -4.42 -11.57 6.55
N SER A 44 -3.94 -11.05 7.67
CA SER A 44 -4.72 -10.32 8.68
C SER A 44 -4.31 -8.84 8.73
N ASP A 45 -5.13 -8.01 9.37
CA ASP A 45 -4.79 -6.61 9.63
C ASP A 45 -3.50 -6.52 10.47
N GLY A 46 -2.54 -5.71 10.00
CA GLY A 46 -1.21 -5.57 10.59
C GLY A 46 -0.15 -6.57 10.11
N ASP A 47 -0.53 -7.65 9.40
CA ASP A 47 0.44 -8.59 8.85
C ASP A 47 1.35 -7.91 7.82
N ALA A 48 2.62 -8.30 7.79
CA ALA A 48 3.53 -7.85 6.74
C ALA A 48 3.22 -8.59 5.43
N ALA A 49 3.09 -7.85 4.34
CA ALA A 49 2.97 -8.39 2.99
C ALA A 49 4.00 -7.74 2.07
N ARG A 50 4.42 -8.50 1.06
CA ARG A 50 5.30 -8.05 0.00
C ARG A 50 4.49 -7.80 -1.26
N LEU A 51 4.50 -6.55 -1.69
CA LEU A 51 3.92 -6.05 -2.93
C LEU A 51 5.00 -5.98 -3.99
N LYS A 52 4.80 -6.65 -5.12
CA LYS A 52 5.73 -6.65 -6.26
C LYS A 52 5.05 -6.10 -7.50
N THR A 53 5.77 -5.23 -8.20
CA THR A 53 5.46 -4.75 -9.54
C THR A 53 6.63 -5.06 -10.47
N ASP A 54 6.48 -4.77 -11.76
CA ASP A 54 7.58 -4.91 -12.72
C ASP A 54 8.77 -3.96 -12.45
N ALA A 55 8.53 -2.86 -11.71
CA ALA A 55 9.52 -1.80 -11.48
C ALA A 55 10.09 -1.78 -10.06
N GLU A 56 9.30 -2.16 -9.06
CA GLU A 56 9.63 -2.00 -7.66
C GLU A 56 8.97 -3.06 -6.76
N GLU A 57 9.56 -3.24 -5.58
CA GLU A 57 9.07 -4.10 -4.51
C GLU A 57 8.90 -3.28 -3.21
N LEU A 58 7.86 -3.60 -2.44
CA LEU A 58 7.57 -3.02 -1.14
C LEU A 58 7.17 -4.11 -0.14
N VAL A 59 7.82 -4.15 1.02
CA VAL A 59 7.33 -4.86 2.20
C VAL A 59 6.71 -3.85 3.17
N ALA A 60 5.42 -4.02 3.48
CA ALA A 60 4.68 -3.10 4.35
C ALA A 60 3.54 -3.84 5.10
N PRO A 61 3.07 -3.29 6.23
CA PRO A 61 1.92 -3.82 6.93
C PRO A 61 0.64 -3.69 6.08
N VAL A 62 -0.23 -4.69 6.19
CA VAL A 62 -1.54 -4.73 5.56
C VAL A 62 -2.57 -4.02 6.44
N VAL A 63 -3.46 -3.26 5.81
CA VAL A 63 -4.64 -2.67 6.45
C VAL A 63 -5.89 -3.20 5.76
N VAL A 64 -6.73 -3.93 6.48
CA VAL A 64 -7.93 -4.56 5.92
C VAL A 64 -9.13 -3.63 6.06
N ARG A 65 -9.69 -3.22 4.92
CA ARG A 65 -10.70 -2.16 4.81
C ARG A 65 -11.87 -2.61 3.94
N ARG A 66 -13.09 -2.50 4.46
CA ARG A 66 -14.31 -2.93 3.73
C ARG A 66 -14.65 -2.03 2.56
N GLU A 67 -14.16 -0.79 2.58
CA GLU A 67 -14.35 0.20 1.51
C GLU A 67 -13.53 -0.09 0.24
N ILE A 68 -12.55 -0.98 0.31
CA ILE A 68 -11.71 -1.33 -0.83
C ILE A 68 -12.46 -2.32 -1.72
N PRO A 69 -12.54 -2.10 -3.05
CA PRO A 69 -13.13 -3.08 -3.96
C PRO A 69 -12.27 -4.35 -4.07
N LYS A 70 -12.92 -5.47 -4.40
CA LYS A 70 -12.23 -6.73 -4.70
C LYS A 70 -11.24 -6.58 -5.86
N ASN A 71 -10.09 -7.24 -5.77
CA ASN A 71 -8.96 -7.21 -6.70
C ASN A 71 -8.26 -5.85 -6.84
N ILE A 72 -8.63 -4.86 -6.03
CA ILE A 72 -7.98 -3.55 -5.96
C ILE A 72 -7.26 -3.46 -4.61
N LEU A 73 -6.06 -2.90 -4.62
CA LEU A 73 -5.34 -2.53 -3.41
C LEU A 73 -4.83 -1.09 -3.52
N PHE A 74 -4.62 -0.45 -2.37
CA PHE A 74 -3.96 0.84 -2.32
C PHE A 74 -2.62 0.73 -1.60
N ALA A 75 -1.59 1.34 -2.16
CA ALA A 75 -0.29 1.46 -1.53
C ALA A 75 0.21 2.90 -1.70
N SER A 76 0.74 3.46 -0.63
CA SER A 76 1.31 4.82 -0.62
C SER A 76 2.54 4.87 -1.53
N ASP A 77 2.69 5.95 -2.30
CA ASP A 77 3.81 6.23 -3.21
C ASP A 77 3.96 5.26 -4.39
N TYR A 78 2.92 4.45 -4.69
CA TYR A 78 2.90 3.58 -5.86
C TYR A 78 2.05 4.20 -6.97
N LYS A 79 2.56 4.23 -8.21
CA LYS A 79 1.75 4.58 -9.37
C LYS A 79 0.70 3.50 -9.64
N THR A 80 -0.40 3.87 -10.31
CA THR A 80 -1.40 2.89 -10.75
C THR A 80 -0.76 1.86 -11.69
N CYS A 81 -0.73 0.59 -11.28
CA CYS A 81 -0.12 -0.50 -12.04
C CYS A 81 -0.68 -1.87 -11.65
N VAL A 82 -0.27 -2.92 -12.36
CA VAL A 82 -0.58 -4.30 -12.00
C VAL A 82 0.48 -4.80 -11.02
N ALA A 83 0.04 -5.52 -9.99
CA ALA A 83 0.93 -6.08 -8.98
C ALA A 83 0.50 -7.46 -8.49
N SER A 84 1.49 -8.16 -7.94
CA SER A 84 1.29 -9.33 -7.08
C SER A 84 1.51 -8.95 -5.62
N LEU A 85 0.75 -9.59 -4.74
CA LEU A 85 0.85 -9.44 -3.30
C LEU A 85 1.06 -10.83 -2.70
N GLU A 86 2.10 -11.00 -1.90
CA GLU A 86 2.43 -12.25 -1.23
C GLU A 86 2.65 -12.01 0.26
N ARG A 87 2.27 -12.97 1.09
CA ARG A 87 2.58 -12.95 2.52
C ARG A 87 4.09 -13.13 2.72
N VAL A 88 4.65 -12.40 3.70
CA VAL A 88 6.06 -12.52 4.12
C VAL A 88 6.22 -13.61 5.18
#